data_AF-Q45NM0-F1
#
_entry.id   AF-Q45NM0-F1
#
_cell.length_a   1.000
_cell.length_b   1.000
_cell.length_c   1.000
_cell.angle_alpha   90.00
_cell.angle_beta   90.00
_cell.angle_gamma   90.00
#
_symmetry.space_group_name_H-M   'P 1'
#
loop_
_entity.id
_entity.type
_entity.pdbx_description
1 polymer ?
#
loop_
_entity_poly.entity_id
_entity_poly.type
_entity_poly.pdbx_seq_one_letter_code
_entity_poly.pdbx_strand_id
1 'polypeptide(L)'
;TRGEKASGFEESMKYKKLTNAQRSGLNQIPNRRFTLWWSPTINRANVYVGFQVQLDLTGIFMHGKIPTLKISLIQIFRAHLWQKIHESVVMDLCQVLDQELDALEIETVQKETIHPRKSYKMNSSCADILLFAAHRWPMSKPSLVAESKDVFDQKASNKYLAGRPL
;
A
#
# COMPACT_ATOMS: atom_id res chain seq x y z
N THR A 1 21.04 -19.80 -1.39
CA THR A 1 20.00 -19.16 -2.23
C THR A 1 20.67 -18.36 -3.33
N ARG A 2 20.68 -18.87 -4.57
CA ARG A 2 21.36 -18.25 -5.71
C ARG A 2 20.44 -17.14 -6.24
N GLY A 3 20.76 -15.88 -6.00
CA GLY A 3 20.10 -14.77 -6.71
C GLY A 3 20.33 -14.93 -8.22
N GLU A 4 19.40 -14.45 -9.05
CA GLU A 4 19.60 -14.40 -10.51
C GLU A 4 20.98 -13.77 -10.80
N LYS A 5 21.83 -14.53 -11.49
CA LYS A 5 23.08 -14.01 -12.06
C LYS A 5 22.73 -12.83 -12.98
N ALA A 6 23.69 -11.90 -13.14
CA ALA A 6 23.61 -10.70 -13.98
C ALA A 6 22.61 -10.86 -15.15
N SER A 7 21.64 -9.94 -15.23
CA SER A 7 20.51 -10.08 -16.15
C SER A 7 20.99 -10.05 -17.61
N GLY A 8 20.25 -10.67 -18.53
CA GLY A 8 20.57 -10.63 -19.97
C GLY A 8 20.70 -9.20 -20.54
N PHE A 9 20.17 -8.19 -19.84
CA PHE A 9 20.43 -6.79 -20.13
C PHE A 9 21.88 -6.37 -19.84
N GLU A 10 22.44 -6.72 -18.67
CA GLU A 10 23.84 -6.41 -18.33
C GLU A 10 24.80 -7.10 -19.29
N GLU A 11 24.49 -8.34 -19.69
CA GLU A 11 25.28 -9.12 -20.64
C GLU A 11 25.21 -8.58 -22.07
N SER A 12 24.03 -8.20 -22.55
CA SER A 12 23.86 -7.58 -23.89
C SER A 12 24.48 -6.18 -24.00
N MET A 13 24.66 -5.48 -22.89
CA MET A 13 25.33 -4.17 -22.83
C MET A 13 26.85 -4.27 -22.65
N LYS A 14 27.37 -5.42 -22.19
CA LYS A 14 28.80 -5.65 -21.92
C LYS A 14 29.69 -5.49 -23.17
N TYR A 15 29.19 -5.94 -24.33
CA TYR A 15 29.94 -5.92 -25.59
C TYR A 15 29.62 -4.70 -26.48
N LYS A 16 28.69 -3.82 -26.06
CA LYS A 16 28.39 -2.58 -26.79
C LYS A 16 29.44 -1.52 -26.46
N LYS A 17 29.81 -0.71 -27.45
CA LYS A 17 30.71 0.44 -27.25
C LYS A 17 29.94 1.53 -26.52
N LEU A 18 30.26 1.71 -25.24
CA LEU A 18 29.60 2.67 -24.36
C LEU A 18 30.52 3.84 -24.02
N THR A 19 29.94 5.02 -23.85
CA THR A 19 30.63 6.19 -23.30
C THR A 19 30.94 5.98 -21.81
N ASN A 20 31.91 6.73 -21.28
CA ASN A 20 32.25 6.68 -19.85
C ASN A 20 31.04 7.03 -18.96
N ALA A 21 30.19 7.96 -19.39
CA ALA A 21 28.95 8.30 -18.70
C ALA A 21 27.96 7.12 -18.67
N GLN A 22 27.79 6.42 -19.78
CA GLN A 22 26.94 5.22 -19.86
C GLN A 22 27.47 4.09 -18.97
N ARG A 23 28.79 3.88 -18.93
CA ARG A 23 29.43 2.86 -18.08
C ARG A 23 29.24 3.16 -16.59
N SER A 24 29.39 4.43 -16.18
CA SER A 24 29.11 4.86 -14.80
C SER A 24 27.65 4.61 -14.40
N GLY A 25 26.70 4.86 -15.32
CA GLY A 25 25.29 4.55 -15.10
C GLY A 25 24.98 3.06 -14.90
N LEU A 26 25.62 2.18 -15.67
CA LEU A 26 25.46 0.72 -15.53
C LEU A 26 25.96 0.19 -14.18
N ASN A 27 27.07 0.74 -13.66
CA ASN A 27 27.61 0.35 -12.35
C ASN A 27 26.69 0.72 -11.16
N GLN A 28 25.65 1.55 -11.38
CA GLN A 28 24.65 1.87 -10.36
C GLN A 28 23.56 0.79 -10.23
N ILE A 29 23.40 -0.11 -11.21
CA ILE A 29 22.33 -1.12 -11.22
C ILE A 29 22.49 -2.15 -10.07
N PRO A 30 23.68 -2.74 -9.83
CA PRO A 30 23.88 -3.62 -8.67
C PRO A 30 23.62 -2.90 -7.34
N ASN A 31 24.04 -1.65 -7.23
CA ASN A 31 23.83 -0.81 -6.03
C ASN A 31 22.34 -0.53 -5.78
N ARG A 32 21.54 -0.36 -6.84
CA ARG A 32 20.07 -0.22 -6.72
C ARG A 32 19.41 -1.51 -6.22
N ARG A 33 19.78 -2.67 -6.78
CA ARG A 33 19.24 -3.98 -6.33
C ARG A 33 19.56 -4.23 -4.85
N PHE A 34 20.81 -3.98 -4.46
CA PHE A 34 21.24 -4.10 -3.07
C PHE A 34 20.46 -3.15 -2.15
N THR A 35 20.37 -1.87 -2.51
CA THR A 35 19.67 -0.87 -1.69
C THR A 35 18.18 -1.21 -1.54
N LEU A 36 17.53 -1.69 -2.62
CA LEU A 36 16.13 -2.08 -2.57
C LEU A 36 15.90 -3.32 -1.70
N TRP A 37 16.75 -4.35 -1.84
CA TRP A 37 16.65 -5.58 -1.05
C TRP A 37 16.79 -5.31 0.45
N TRP A 38 17.75 -4.47 0.84
CA TRP A 38 17.98 -4.09 2.23
C TRP A 38 17.14 -2.87 2.67
N SER A 39 16.18 -2.41 1.85
CA SER A 39 15.41 -1.21 2.13
C SER A 39 14.70 -1.19 3.49
N PRO A 40 14.14 -2.29 4.04
CA PRO A 40 13.52 -2.25 5.37
C PRO A 40 14.53 -1.98 6.50
N THR A 41 15.81 -2.29 6.28
CA THR A 41 16.88 -2.10 7.27
C THR A 41 17.57 -0.75 7.09
N ILE A 42 17.72 -0.29 5.84
CA ILE A 42 18.34 1.00 5.52
C ILE A 42 17.36 2.14 5.80
N ASN A 43 16.09 2.03 5.42
CA ASN A 43 15.09 3.08 5.60
C ASN A 43 14.38 3.01 6.97
N ARG A 44 15.15 2.97 8.06
CA ARG A 44 14.61 2.89 9.43
C ARG A 44 14.60 4.25 10.12
N ALA A 45 13.51 4.55 10.83
CA ALA A 45 13.36 5.76 11.63
C ALA A 45 14.46 5.92 12.70
N ASN A 46 14.93 4.81 13.28
CA ASN A 46 15.93 4.82 14.35
C ASN A 46 17.39 4.96 13.86
N VAL A 47 17.62 4.95 12.53
CA VAL A 47 18.98 4.95 11.95
C VAL A 47 19.42 6.36 11.53
N TYR A 48 18.48 7.21 11.13
CA TYR A 48 18.78 8.56 10.66
C TYR A 48 18.16 9.61 11.57
N VAL A 49 19.01 10.45 12.17
CA VAL A 49 18.56 11.71 12.78
C VAL A 49 18.24 12.68 11.63
N GLY A 50 16.95 12.92 11.37
CA GLY A 50 16.55 13.84 10.30
C GLY A 50 15.07 13.87 10.02
N PHE A 51 14.67 14.78 9.12
CA PHE A 51 13.29 14.95 8.71
C PHE A 51 12.80 13.76 7.87
N GLN A 52 11.64 13.24 8.25
CA GLN A 52 10.90 12.24 7.51
C GLN A 52 10.20 12.89 6.31
N VAL A 53 10.37 12.32 5.12
CA VAL A 53 9.75 12.83 3.89
C VAL A 53 8.89 11.74 3.27
N GLN A 54 7.62 12.07 2.97
CA GLN A 54 6.74 11.17 2.23
C GLN A 54 7.09 11.19 0.73
N LEU A 55 7.11 10.02 0.10
CA LEU A 55 7.27 9.91 -1.35
C LEU A 55 5.96 10.26 -2.07
N ASP A 56 6.07 11.07 -3.12
CA ASP A 56 4.93 11.53 -3.90
C ASP A 56 4.04 10.37 -4.36
N LEU A 57 2.72 10.55 -4.18
CA LEU A 57 1.67 9.60 -4.58
C LEU A 57 1.75 8.22 -3.90
N THR A 58 2.50 8.09 -2.80
CA THR A 58 2.61 6.83 -2.03
C THR A 58 2.51 7.10 -0.53
N GLY A 59 2.17 6.08 0.27
CA GLY A 59 2.23 6.16 1.73
C GLY A 59 3.62 5.91 2.31
N ILE A 60 4.67 5.89 1.48
CA ILE A 60 6.03 5.51 1.90
C ILE A 60 6.74 6.74 2.46
N PHE A 61 7.23 6.61 3.68
CA PHE A 61 8.09 7.61 4.28
C PHE A 61 9.55 7.21 4.16
N MET A 62 10.38 8.14 3.71
CA MET A 62 11.83 7.99 3.72
C MET A 62 12.45 8.71 4.90
N HIS A 63 13.35 8.02 5.58
CA HIS A 63 14.18 8.52 6.66
C HIS A 63 15.58 8.77 6.12
N GLY A 64 15.97 10.04 6.02
CA GLY A 64 17.24 10.45 5.41
C GLY A 64 17.20 10.52 3.87
N LYS A 65 18.30 10.99 3.28
CA LYS A 65 18.45 11.15 1.82
C LYS A 65 19.14 9.91 1.24
N ILE A 66 18.35 8.98 0.71
CA ILE A 66 18.84 7.77 0.01
C ILE A 66 18.36 7.79 -1.46
N PRO A 67 19.07 8.49 -2.36
CA PRO A 67 18.59 8.73 -3.73
C PRO A 67 18.37 7.44 -4.54
N THR A 68 19.22 6.43 -4.34
CA THR A 68 19.10 5.13 -5.02
C THR A 68 17.81 4.41 -4.65
N LEU A 69 17.44 4.41 -3.37
CA LEU A 69 16.18 3.84 -2.89
C LEU A 69 14.98 4.62 -3.43
N LYS A 70 15.04 5.95 -3.40
CA LYS A 70 13.98 6.82 -3.95
C LYS A 70 13.66 6.46 -5.40
N ILE A 71 14.68 6.31 -6.23
CA ILE A 71 14.50 5.94 -7.66
C ILE A 71 13.82 4.57 -7.78
N SER A 72 14.29 3.57 -7.04
CA SER A 72 13.71 2.22 -7.09
C SER A 72 12.24 2.19 -6.66
N LEU A 73 11.88 2.90 -5.58
CA LEU A 73 10.49 2.95 -5.09
C LEU A 73 9.57 3.69 -6.07
N ILE A 74 10.02 4.79 -6.66
CA ILE A 74 9.26 5.51 -7.70
C ILE A 74 9.03 4.61 -8.93
N GLN A 75 10.02 3.81 -9.32
CA GLN A 75 9.88 2.86 -10.44
C GLN A 75 8.88 1.75 -10.15
N ILE A 76 8.83 1.25 -8.90
CA ILE A 76 7.84 0.25 -8.48
C ILE A 76 6.43 0.85 -8.53
N PHE A 77 6.22 1.99 -7.87
CA PHE A 77 4.89 2.60 -7.73
C PHE A 77 4.49 3.56 -8.86
N ARG A 78 5.16 3.47 -10.01
CA ARG A 78 4.88 4.29 -11.19
C ARG A 78 3.45 4.10 -11.70
N ALA A 79 2.97 5.05 -12.51
CA ALA A 79 1.65 4.98 -13.15
C ALA A 79 0.49 4.78 -12.16
N HIS A 80 0.56 5.48 -11.02
CA HIS A 80 -0.45 5.50 -9.96
C HIS A 80 -0.74 4.12 -9.35
N LEU A 81 0.28 3.25 -9.27
CA LEU A 81 0.10 1.89 -8.77
C LEU A 81 -0.45 1.86 -7.34
N TRP A 82 -0.03 2.80 -6.48
CA TRP A 82 -0.54 2.88 -5.11
C TRP A 82 -2.06 3.12 -5.07
N GLN A 83 -2.56 4.07 -5.85
CA GLN A 83 -3.99 4.34 -5.98
C GLN A 83 -4.74 3.14 -6.55
N LYS A 84 -4.17 2.49 -7.58
CA LYS A 84 -4.79 1.32 -8.22
C LYS A 84 -4.90 0.13 -7.28
N ILE A 85 -3.88 -0.13 -6.45
CA ILE A 85 -3.94 -1.18 -5.43
C ILE A 85 -5.06 -0.88 -4.44
N HIS A 86 -5.13 0.35 -3.93
CA HIS A 86 -6.19 0.75 -3.02
C HIS A 86 -7.59 0.58 -3.63
N GLU A 87 -7.79 1.07 -4.84
CA GLU A 87 -9.07 0.94 -5.54
C GLU A 87 -9.43 -0.53 -5.83
N SER A 88 -8.46 -1.35 -6.26
CA SER A 88 -8.67 -2.78 -6.51
C SER A 88 -9.16 -3.49 -5.26
N VAL A 89 -8.49 -3.30 -4.12
CA VAL A 89 -8.88 -3.96 -2.86
C VAL A 89 -10.28 -3.52 -2.42
N VAL A 90 -10.62 -2.23 -2.55
CA VAL A 90 -11.97 -1.73 -2.25
C VAL A 90 -13.02 -2.37 -3.16
N MET A 91 -12.72 -2.50 -4.46
CA MET A 91 -13.63 -3.13 -5.42
C MET A 91 -13.82 -4.62 -5.15
N ASP A 92 -12.74 -5.35 -4.86
CA ASP A 92 -12.79 -6.78 -4.55
C ASP A 92 -13.62 -7.02 -3.27
N LEU A 93 -13.46 -6.19 -2.25
CA LEU A 93 -14.28 -6.25 -1.03
C LEU A 93 -15.76 -5.96 -1.30
N CYS A 94 -16.08 -4.93 -2.10
CA CYS A 94 -17.46 -4.67 -2.51
C CYS A 94 -18.07 -5.89 -3.19
N GLN A 95 -17.35 -6.54 -4.11
CA GLN A 95 -17.85 -7.72 -4.83
C GLN A 95 -18.13 -8.90 -3.89
N VAL A 96 -17.27 -9.14 -2.90
CA VAL A 96 -17.49 -10.20 -1.91
C VAL A 96 -18.71 -9.87 -1.04
N LEU A 97 -18.87 -8.61 -0.61
CA LEU A 97 -20.00 -8.19 0.21
C LEU A 97 -21.33 -8.23 -0.57
N ASP A 98 -21.31 -7.91 -1.86
CA ASP A 98 -22.48 -8.02 -2.76
C ASP A 98 -22.93 -9.48 -2.96
N GLN A 99 -22.04 -10.46 -2.80
CA GLN A 99 -22.38 -11.88 -2.88
C GLN A 99 -23.00 -12.41 -1.59
N GLU A 100 -22.74 -11.75 -0.46
CA GLU A 100 -23.13 -12.20 0.88
C GLU A 100 -24.22 -11.32 1.51
N LEU A 101 -24.99 -10.57 0.69
CA LEU A 101 -26.01 -9.62 1.17
C LEU A 101 -27.05 -10.29 2.07
N ASP A 102 -27.62 -11.41 1.62
CA ASP A 102 -28.68 -12.12 2.35
C ASP A 102 -28.14 -12.76 3.63
N ALA A 103 -26.95 -13.37 3.56
CA ALA A 103 -26.33 -14.06 4.69
C ALA A 103 -25.93 -13.11 5.83
N LEU A 104 -25.55 -11.87 5.48
CA LEU A 104 -25.11 -10.84 6.42
C LEU A 104 -26.22 -9.82 6.76
N GLU A 105 -27.44 -10.01 6.25
CA GLU A 105 -28.57 -9.09 6.42
C GLU A 105 -28.22 -7.64 5.99
N ILE A 106 -27.49 -7.51 4.88
CA ILE A 106 -27.13 -6.22 4.28
C ILE A 106 -28.22 -5.83 3.26
N GLU A 107 -28.78 -4.64 3.43
CA GLU A 107 -29.72 -4.05 2.47
C GLU A 107 -28.99 -3.53 1.24
N THR A 108 -27.93 -2.75 1.45
CA THR A 108 -27.13 -2.17 0.36
C THR A 108 -25.66 -2.01 0.75
N VAL A 109 -24.79 -2.27 -0.22
CA VAL A 109 -23.35 -1.96 -0.17
C VAL A 109 -23.12 -0.69 -1.00
N GLN A 110 -22.81 0.41 -0.34
CA GLN A 110 -22.55 1.69 -1.00
C GLN A 110 -21.04 1.96 -1.04
N LYS A 111 -20.47 2.00 -2.25
CA LYS A 111 -19.10 2.50 -2.46
C LYS A 111 -19.10 4.02 -2.42
N GLU A 112 -18.26 4.60 -1.56
CA GLU A 112 -18.13 6.04 -1.46
C GLU A 112 -17.28 6.64 -2.58
N THR A 113 -17.54 7.90 -2.93
CA THR A 113 -16.70 8.64 -3.88
C THR A 113 -15.41 9.05 -3.19
N ILE A 114 -14.35 8.29 -3.45
CA ILE A 114 -13.05 8.47 -2.80
C ILE A 114 -12.22 9.54 -3.52
N HIS A 115 -11.72 10.52 -2.76
CA HIS A 115 -10.77 11.49 -3.29
C HIS A 115 -9.48 10.78 -3.77
N PRO A 116 -8.93 11.07 -4.97
CA PRO A 116 -7.79 10.34 -5.54
C PRO A 116 -6.51 10.33 -4.69
N ARG A 117 -6.40 11.26 -3.74
CA ARG A 117 -5.26 11.37 -2.81
C ARG A 117 -5.45 10.69 -1.46
N LYS A 118 -6.65 10.18 -1.18
CA LYS A 118 -6.97 9.54 0.11
C LYS A 118 -6.04 8.36 0.40
N SER A 119 -5.75 7.54 -0.60
CA SER A 119 -4.99 6.29 -0.46
C SER A 119 -3.59 6.47 0.12
N TYR A 120 -2.99 7.66 0.02
CA TYR A 120 -1.70 8.00 0.61
C TYR A 120 -1.78 9.20 1.57
N LYS A 121 -2.97 9.59 2.02
CA LYS A 121 -3.14 10.61 3.06
C LYS A 121 -3.12 9.91 4.42
N MET A 122 -2.06 10.13 5.20
CA MET A 122 -1.82 9.39 6.45
C MET A 122 -2.27 10.12 7.73
N ASN A 123 -2.82 11.33 7.60
CA ASN A 123 -3.25 12.16 8.74
C ASN A 123 -4.77 12.28 8.89
N SER A 124 -5.54 11.83 7.90
CA SER A 124 -7.01 11.80 7.97
C SER A 124 -7.53 10.83 6.92
N SER A 125 -8.68 10.23 7.18
CA SER A 125 -9.35 9.33 6.24
C SER A 125 -10.87 9.60 6.17
N CYS A 126 -11.53 8.91 5.26
CA CYS A 126 -13.00 8.77 5.21
C CYS A 126 -13.33 7.27 5.02
N ALA A 127 -14.60 6.88 5.05
CA ALA A 127 -14.97 5.52 4.70
C ALA A 127 -14.75 5.24 3.20
N ASP A 128 -14.47 3.99 2.85
CA ASP A 128 -14.40 3.51 1.47
C ASP A 128 -15.72 2.84 1.06
N ILE A 129 -16.30 2.08 1.99
CA ILE A 129 -17.55 1.35 1.81
C ILE A 129 -18.46 1.64 3.01
N LEU A 130 -19.73 1.88 2.72
CA LEU A 130 -20.80 2.02 3.69
C LEU A 130 -21.80 0.87 3.50
N LEU A 131 -22.04 0.12 4.57
CA LEU A 131 -23.04 -0.95 4.58
C LEU A 131 -24.28 -0.48 5.32
N PHE A 132 -25.44 -0.75 4.75
CA PHE A 132 -26.73 -0.50 5.37
C PHE A 132 -27.34 -1.85 5.77
N ALA A 133 -27.69 -1.99 7.05
CA ALA A 133 -28.34 -3.20 7.55
C ALA A 133 -29.81 -3.22 7.15
N ALA A 134 -30.33 -4.38 6.75
CA ALA A 134 -31.76 -4.56 6.48
C ALA A 134 -32.63 -4.29 7.71
N HIS A 135 -32.10 -4.55 8.91
CA HIS A 135 -32.73 -4.16 10.16
C HIS A 135 -31.77 -3.42 11.10
N ARG A 136 -30.96 -4.17 11.87
CA ARG A 136 -30.03 -3.66 12.88
C ARG A 136 -29.00 -4.74 13.19
N TRP A 137 -27.72 -4.39 13.12
CA TRP A 137 -26.66 -5.30 13.57
C TRP A 137 -26.35 -5.11 15.05
N PRO A 138 -26.32 -6.19 15.84
CA PRO A 138 -25.71 -6.14 17.16
C PRO A 138 -24.20 -5.91 16.96
N MET A 139 -23.64 -4.95 17.69
CA MET A 139 -22.26 -4.52 17.51
C MET A 139 -21.39 -5.05 18.64
N SER A 140 -20.14 -5.41 18.34
CA SER A 140 -19.11 -5.67 19.35
C SER A 140 -18.31 -4.40 19.66
N LYS A 141 -17.48 -4.46 20.70
CA LYS A 141 -16.43 -3.45 20.91
C LYS A 141 -15.35 -3.61 19.83
N PRO A 142 -14.65 -2.52 19.44
CA PRO A 142 -13.54 -2.63 18.50
C PRO A 142 -12.48 -3.62 19.01
N SER A 143 -12.17 -4.62 18.18
CA SER A 143 -11.20 -5.69 18.44
C SER A 143 -10.28 -5.87 17.23
N LEU A 144 -9.20 -6.65 17.40
CA LEU A 144 -8.32 -7.01 16.29
C LEU A 144 -8.97 -8.12 15.45
N VAL A 145 -8.71 -8.13 14.14
CA VAL A 145 -9.26 -9.14 13.19
C VAL A 145 -8.96 -10.60 13.59
N ALA A 146 -7.86 -10.85 14.32
CA ALA A 146 -7.46 -12.19 14.76
C ALA A 146 -8.02 -12.59 16.14
N GLU A 147 -8.72 -11.71 16.83
CA GLU A 147 -9.40 -12.03 18.09
C GLU A 147 -10.69 -12.82 17.81
N SER A 148 -11.04 -13.75 18.71
CA SER A 148 -12.12 -14.73 18.48
C SER A 148 -13.22 -14.71 19.54
N LYS A 149 -13.12 -13.82 20.53
CA LYS A 149 -14.03 -13.76 21.69
C LYS A 149 -14.80 -12.45 21.71
N ASP A 150 -15.38 -12.09 20.57
CA ASP A 150 -16.20 -10.89 20.46
C ASP A 150 -17.54 -11.09 21.19
N VAL A 151 -17.91 -10.09 21.97
CA VAL A 151 -19.21 -10.01 22.65
C VAL A 151 -19.99 -8.87 22.01
N PHE A 152 -21.17 -9.19 21.47
CA PHE A 152 -22.02 -8.23 20.77
C PHE A 152 -22.98 -7.49 21.72
N ASP A 153 -22.41 -6.80 22.70
CA ASP A 153 -23.14 -6.08 23.76
C ASP A 153 -23.31 -4.58 23.47
N GLN A 154 -22.78 -4.07 22.35
CA GLN A 154 -22.84 -2.66 22.01
C GLN A 154 -24.18 -2.26 21.39
N LYS A 155 -24.44 -0.95 21.40
CA LYS A 155 -25.63 -0.37 20.77
C LYS A 155 -25.70 -0.79 19.31
N ALA A 156 -26.81 -1.42 18.95
CA ALA A 156 -27.04 -1.85 17.58
C ALA A 156 -26.97 -0.67 16.60
N SER A 157 -26.43 -0.93 15.41
CA SER A 157 -26.29 0.06 14.34
C SER A 157 -26.99 -0.40 13.08
N ASN A 158 -27.50 0.56 12.32
CA ASN A 158 -28.06 0.33 10.98
C ASN A 158 -27.02 0.60 9.88
N LYS A 159 -25.85 1.13 10.25
CA LYS A 159 -24.78 1.49 9.33
C LYS A 159 -23.44 0.98 9.82
N TYR A 160 -22.64 0.44 8.91
CA TYR A 160 -21.26 0.03 9.18
C TYR A 160 -20.31 0.68 8.17
N LEU A 161 -19.18 1.18 8.66
CA LEU A 161 -18.17 1.88 7.87
C LEU A 161 -16.94 0.99 7.73
N ALA A 162 -16.59 0.61 6.51
CA ALA A 162 -15.32 -0.04 6.23
C ALA A 162 -14.34 0.99 5.64
N GLY A 163 -13.23 1.20 6.34
CA GLY A 163 -12.19 2.14 5.97
C GLY A 163 -11.22 2.34 7.14
N ARG A 164 -10.06 2.95 6.87
CA ARG A 164 -9.09 3.23 7.93
C ARG A 164 -9.65 4.29 8.89
N PRO A 165 -9.81 4.01 10.20
CA PRO A 165 -10.07 5.05 11.19
C PRO A 165 -8.78 5.84 11.42
N LEU A 166 -8.77 7.13 11.05
CA LEU A 166 -7.71 8.10 11.36
C LEU A 166 -8.36 9.38 11.87
#